data_AF-A0A9E5UR48-F1
#
_entry.id   AF-A0A9E5UR48-F1
#
_cell.length_a   1.000
_cell.length_b   1.000
_cell.length_c   1.000
_cell.angle_alpha   90.00
_cell.angle_beta   90.00
_cell.angle_gamma   90.00
#
_symmetry.space_group_name_H-M   'P 1'
#
loop_
_entity.id
_entity.type
_entity.pdbx_description
1 polymer ?
#
loop_
_entity_poly.entity_id
_entity_poly.type
_entity_poly.pdbx_seq_one_letter_code
_entity_poly.pdbx_strand_id
1 'polypeptide(L)'
;MSKIERCWTGERWFWRARTGTPGLLGAVAGQLSEVYQRPVVLLVTDESGIARGAARSRGGDDLLQAFAQLQGLLVSFGGHPQGVAWRWTRPTCSC
;
A
#
# COMPACT_ATOMS: atom_id res chain seq x y z
N MET A 1 -18.96 4.27 5.26
CA MET A 1 -18.74 3.35 4.11
C MET A 1 -17.38 3.67 3.50
N SER A 2 -16.39 2.79 3.69
CA SER A 2 -15.03 2.99 3.17
C SER A 2 -14.99 2.74 1.66
N LYS A 3 -14.69 3.78 0.88
CA LYS A 3 -14.68 3.68 -0.59
C LYS A 3 -13.30 3.21 -1.05
N ILE A 4 -13.21 2.02 -1.64
CA ILE A 4 -11.98 1.47 -2.23
C ILE A 4 -12.02 1.69 -3.75
N GLU A 5 -11.05 2.41 -4.27
CA GLU A 5 -10.85 2.73 -5.67
C GLU A 5 -9.72 1.86 -6.23
N ARG A 6 -9.93 1.35 -7.45
CA ARG A 6 -8.93 0.58 -8.18
C ARG A 6 -8.10 1.53 -9.00
N CYS A 7 -6.80 1.63 -8.75
CA CYS A 7 -5.89 2.39 -9.59
C CYS A 7 -5.00 1.42 -10.36
N TRP A 8 -5.05 1.53 -11.69
CA TRP A 8 -4.26 0.71 -12.61
C TRP A 8 -3.11 1.55 -13.16
N THR A 9 -1.88 1.07 -12.97
CA THR A 9 -0.67 1.61 -13.62
C THR A 9 0.12 0.42 -14.17
N GLY A 10 -0.24 -0.05 -15.37
CA GLY A 10 0.47 -1.14 -16.07
C GLY A 10 0.24 -2.54 -15.48
N GLU A 11 1.26 -3.40 -15.47
CA GLU A 11 1.17 -4.82 -15.06
C GLU A 11 0.91 -5.05 -13.55
N ARG A 12 0.84 -3.99 -12.72
CA ARG A 12 0.76 -4.09 -11.26
C ARG A 12 -0.52 -3.43 -10.71
N TRP A 13 -1.14 -4.11 -9.75
CA TRP A 13 -2.42 -3.74 -9.18
C TRP A 13 -2.22 -3.03 -7.83
N PHE A 14 -2.77 -1.82 -7.71
CA PHE A 14 -2.81 -1.09 -6.45
C PHE A 14 -4.25 -0.74 -6.10
N TRP A 15 -4.61 -0.91 -4.84
CA TRP A 15 -5.92 -0.57 -4.33
C TRP A 15 -5.79 0.67 -3.44
N ARG A 16 -6.62 1.68 -3.72
CA ARG A 16 -6.62 2.93 -2.96
C ARG A 16 -7.88 2.97 -2.11
N ALA A 17 -7.75 2.95 -0.79
CA ALA A 17 -8.86 3.25 0.09
C ALA A 17 -8.93 4.77 0.30
N ARG A 18 -10.10 5.38 0.07
CA ARG A 18 -10.32 6.82 0.28
C ARG A 18 -10.49 7.15 1.76
N THR A 19 -10.92 6.19 2.56
CA THR A 19 -11.09 6.28 4.01
C THR A 19 -10.82 4.92 4.65
N GLY A 20 -10.06 4.88 5.75
CA GLY A 20 -9.75 3.62 6.44
C GLY A 20 -8.79 3.78 7.62
N THR A 21 -9.02 3.01 8.68
CA THR A 21 -8.08 2.87 9.80
C THR A 21 -6.92 1.94 9.41
N PRO A 22 -5.68 2.24 9.82
CA PRO A 22 -4.50 1.44 9.47
C PRO A 22 -4.62 -0.05 9.78
N GLY A 23 -5.27 -0.39 10.90
CA GLY A 23 -5.51 -1.78 11.31
C GLY A 23 -6.41 -2.57 10.34
N LEU A 24 -7.40 -1.91 9.75
CA LEU A 24 -8.30 -2.54 8.79
C LEU A 24 -7.62 -2.74 7.42
N LEU A 25 -6.74 -1.83 7.02
CA LEU A 25 -6.00 -1.94 5.74
C LEU A 25 -5.17 -3.23 5.69
N GLY A 26 -4.54 -3.63 6.80
CA GLY A 26 -3.80 -4.88 6.85
C GLY A 26 -4.66 -6.12 6.64
N ALA A 27 -5.85 -6.15 7.24
CA ALA A 27 -6.80 -7.27 7.13
C ALA A 27 -7.40 -7.36 5.72
N VAL A 28 -7.85 -6.22 5.18
CA VAL A 28 -8.41 -6.15 3.83
C VAL A 28 -7.34 -6.46 2.77
N ALA A 29 -6.10 -6.00 2.95
CA ALA A 29 -5.01 -6.35 2.04
C ALA A 29 -4.73 -7.86 2.05
N GLY A 30 -4.79 -8.51 3.23
CA GLY A 30 -4.62 -9.95 3.36
C GLY A 30 -5.72 -10.73 2.64
N GLN A 31 -6.98 -10.35 2.85
CA GLN A 31 -8.13 -10.96 2.18
C GLN A 31 -8.08 -10.77 0.67
N LEU A 32 -7.77 -9.56 0.20
CA LEU A 32 -7.62 -9.30 -1.23
C LEU A 32 -6.45 -10.09 -1.82
N SER A 33 -5.32 -10.18 -1.12
CA SER A 33 -4.18 -10.96 -1.59
C SER A 33 -4.52 -12.45 -1.69
N GLU A 34 -5.34 -12.98 -0.79
CA GLU A 34 -5.87 -14.35 -0.84
C GLU A 34 -6.83 -14.56 -2.01
N VAL A 35 -7.78 -13.66 -2.21
CA VAL A 35 -8.78 -13.80 -3.29
C VAL A 35 -8.13 -13.69 -4.66
N TYR A 36 -7.19 -12.76 -4.82
CA TYR A 36 -6.56 -12.49 -6.12
C TYR A 36 -5.25 -13.26 -6.34
N GLN A 37 -4.77 -14.01 -5.33
CA GLN A 37 -3.49 -14.74 -5.35
C GLN A 37 -2.32 -13.88 -5.89
N ARG A 38 -2.33 -12.59 -5.54
CA ARG A 38 -1.41 -11.56 -6.05
C ARG A 38 -1.00 -10.62 -4.92
N PRO A 39 0.15 -9.94 -5.03
CA PRO A 39 0.53 -8.89 -4.08
C PRO A 39 -0.48 -7.75 -4.16
N VAL A 40 -1.05 -7.40 -3.01
CA VAL A 40 -2.01 -6.32 -2.87
C VAL A 40 -1.43 -5.23 -1.99
N VAL A 41 -1.45 -4.02 -2.51
CA VAL A 41 -1.04 -2.82 -1.79
C VAL A 41 -2.26 -1.95 -1.57
N LEU A 42 -2.56 -1.64 -0.31
CA LEU A 42 -3.59 -0.70 0.10
C LEU A 42 -2.96 0.57 0.64
N LEU A 43 -3.51 1.72 0.24
CA LEU A 43 -3.11 3.03 0.75
C LEU A 43 -4.33 3.91 1.04
N VAL A 44 -4.20 4.74 2.07
CA VAL A 44 -5.12 5.81 2.43
C VAL A 44 -4.34 7.11 2.47
N THR A 45 -4.86 8.13 1.79
CA THR A 45 -4.32 9.48 1.87
C THR A 45 -5.11 10.28 2.88
N ASP A 46 -4.41 10.91 3.81
CA ASP A 46 -5.02 11.87 4.73
C ASP A 46 -5.26 13.22 4.04
N GLU A 47 -6.11 14.06 4.62
CA GLU A 47 -6.34 15.44 4.12
C GLU A 47 -5.04 16.26 4.11
N SER A 48 -4.11 15.94 5.02
CA SER A 48 -2.76 16.49 5.10
C SER A 48 -1.83 16.08 3.92
N GLY A 49 -2.30 15.28 2.96
CA GLY A 49 -1.51 14.84 1.80
C GLY A 49 -0.53 13.69 2.07
N ILE A 50 -0.52 13.14 3.29
CA ILE A 50 0.30 11.97 3.66
C ILE A 50 -0.45 10.69 3.32
N ALA A 51 0.12 9.88 2.43
CA ALA A 51 -0.34 8.53 2.16
C ALA A 51 0.27 7.54 3.16
N ARG A 52 -0.57 6.69 3.73
CA ARG A 52 -0.20 5.59 4.63
C ARG A 52 -0.83 4.31 4.12
N GLY A 53 -0.10 3.21 4.16
CA GLY A 53 -0.56 1.98 3.55
C GLY A 53 0.01 0.72 4.16
N ALA A 54 -0.60 -0.38 3.77
CA ALA A 54 -0.14 -1.73 4.06
C ALA A 54 -0.15 -2.53 2.76
N ALA A 55 0.94 -3.25 2.50
CA ALA A 55 1.07 -4.22 1.43
C ALA A 55 1.04 -5.62 2.02
N ARG A 56 0.36 -6.55 1.35
CA ARG A 56 0.34 -7.98 1.68
C ARG A 56 0.60 -8.79 0.43
N SER A 57 1.43 -9.82 0.56
CA SER A 57 1.68 -10.81 -0.49
C SER A 57 1.56 -12.19 0.11
N ARG A 58 0.90 -13.08 -0.62
CA ARG A 58 0.79 -14.51 -0.30
C ARG A 58 1.68 -15.39 -1.19
N GLY A 59 2.42 -14.78 -2.13
CA GLY A 59 3.44 -15.43 -2.95
C GLY A 59 4.85 -15.32 -2.36
N GLY A 60 5.83 -15.94 -3.02
CA GLY A 60 7.26 -15.84 -2.65
C GLY A 60 7.91 -14.49 -2.94
N ASP A 61 7.12 -13.47 -3.29
CA ASP A 61 7.58 -12.13 -3.57
C ASP A 61 7.94 -11.39 -2.27
N ASP A 62 9.19 -10.95 -2.16
CA ASP A 62 9.66 -10.14 -1.03
C ASP A 62 9.22 -8.68 -1.22
N LEU A 63 8.10 -8.33 -0.59
CA LEU A 63 7.62 -6.94 -0.58
C LEU A 63 8.60 -6.03 0.16
N LEU A 64 9.31 -6.52 1.17
CA LEU A 64 10.25 -5.70 1.93
C LEU A 64 11.39 -5.23 1.02
N GLN A 65 11.93 -6.15 0.21
CA GLN A 65 12.95 -5.81 -0.79
C GLN A 65 12.43 -4.84 -1.85
N ALA A 66 11.21 -5.05 -2.35
CA ALA A 66 10.60 -4.15 -3.33
C ALA A 66 10.42 -2.73 -2.78
N PHE A 67 10.00 -2.60 -1.51
CA PHE A 67 9.86 -1.31 -0.84
C PHE A 67 11.22 -0.69 -0.48
N ALA A 68 12.25 -1.50 -0.19
CA ALA A 68 13.61 -1.01 0.02
C ALA A 68 14.18 -0.29 -1.22
N GLN A 69 13.86 -0.77 -2.44
CA GLN A 69 14.22 -0.06 -3.67
C GLN A 69 13.50 1.29 -3.82
N LEU A 70 12.35 1.45 -3.15
CA LEU A 70 11.54 2.67 -3.15
C LEU A 70 11.81 3.56 -1.92
N GLN A 71 12.79 3.22 -1.09
CA GLN A 71 13.15 3.96 0.12
C GLN A 71 13.34 5.46 -0.14
N GLY A 72 13.92 5.84 -1.27
CA GLY A 72 14.14 7.25 -1.61
C GLY A 72 12.86 8.05 -1.87
N LEU A 73 11.75 7.38 -2.17
CA LEU A 73 10.45 8.02 -2.37
C LEU A 73 9.58 7.97 -1.11
N LEU A 74 9.82 7.02 -0.23
CA LEU A 74 9.01 6.75 0.95
C LEU A 74 9.55 7.51 2.17
N VAL A 75 8.65 7.96 3.04
CA VAL A 75 9.02 8.59 4.31
C VAL A 75 9.49 7.54 5.31
N SER A 76 8.81 6.40 5.33
CA SER A 76 9.15 5.27 6.20
C SER A 76 8.45 4.01 5.71
N PHE A 77 9.11 2.87 5.79
CA PHE A 77 8.51 1.55 5.58
C PHE A 77 9.04 0.55 6.59
N GLY A 78 8.29 -0.50 6.90
CA GLY A 78 8.68 -1.53 7.85
C GLY A 78 7.66 -2.67 7.93
N GLY A 79 8.11 -3.86 8.34
CA GLY A 79 7.28 -5.05 8.43
C GLY A 79 8.04 -6.33 8.08
N HIS A 80 7.33 -7.30 7.53
CA HIS A 80 7.85 -8.59 7.08
C HIS A 80 7.79 -8.71 5.55
N PRO A 81 8.55 -9.63 4.92
CA PRO A 81 8.50 -9.87 3.47
C PRO A 81 7.09 -10.08 2.90
N GLN A 82 6.20 -10.73 3.66
CA GLN A 82 4.80 -10.96 3.28
C GLN A 82 3.86 -9.80 3.63
N GLY A 83 4.33 -8.80 4.38
CA GLY A 83 3.49 -7.75 4.91
C GLY A 83 4.28 -6.51 5.32
N VAL A 84 4.17 -5.45 4.53
CA VAL A 84 4.94 -4.20 4.74
C VAL A 84 3.97 -3.04 4.99
N ALA A 85 4.17 -2.31 6.07
CA ALA A 85 3.56 -1.02 6.31
C ALA A 85 4.47 0.08 5.75
N TRP A 86 3.88 1.10 5.13
CA TRP A 86 4.64 2.18 4.50
C TRP A 86 3.92 3.52 4.60
N ARG A 87 4.71 4.58 4.53
CA ARG A 87 4.27 5.97 4.56
C ARG A 87 4.96 6.71 3.43
N TRP A 88 4.19 7.49 2.69
CA TRP A 88 4.62 8.29 1.57
C TRP A 88 4.05 9.69 1.70
N THR A 89 4.90 10.70 1.67
CA THR A 89 4.46 12.08 1.45
C THR A 89 4.46 12.31 -0.04
N ARG A 90 3.30 12.68 -0.59
CA ARG A 90 3.27 13.23 -1.95
C ARG A 90 4.30 14.37 -1.97
N PRO A 91 5.28 14.40 -2.88
CA PRO A 91 6.09 15.60 -3.05
C PRO A 91 5.10 16.72 -3.33
N THR A 92 5.13 17.77 -2.54
CA THR A 92 4.50 19.04 -2.86
C THR A 92 5.07 19.46 -4.21
N CYS A 93 4.42 19.08 -5.31
CA CYS A 93 4.52 19.83 -6.54
C CYS A 93 3.84 21.16 -6.22
N SER A 94 4.65 22.10 -5.74
CA SER A 94 4.41 23.52 -5.90
C SER A 94 4.43 23.80 -7.40
N CYS A 95 3.27 23.70 -8.02
CA CYS A 95 2.96 24.35 -9.29
C CYS A 95 1.90 25.40 -8.98
#